data_AF-A0A496U9P5-F1
#
_entry.id   AF-A0A496U9P5-F1
#
_cell.length_a   1.000
_cell.length_b   1.000
_cell.length_c   1.000
_cell.angle_alpha   90.00
_cell.angle_beta   90.00
_cell.angle_gamma   90.00
#
_symmetry.space_group_name_H-M   'P 1'
#
loop_
_entity.id
_entity.type
_entity.pdbx_description
1 polymer ?
#
loop_
_entity_poly.entity_id
_entity_poly.type
_entity_poly.pdbx_seq_one_letter_code
_entity_poly.pdbx_strand_id
1 'polypeptide(L)'
;MIQLIASLLILWSPQVGKTTSLSYSEPDPTDNNAGSGIPVLMYHHISDPVDGYYGVSTGRLLMDLQLLDEAGFFLITSEDIENGLMQVPADRRPLMLTFDDGWQDNFNFIQRGGTVEIDPYCAVAILEDYSDAHPDFGRGATFFISWDKIPFGQEEFVMEKFNLLLDMGYSIGNHTNMHADFMVLPRDKWENAVVTPMVKFHRRLGLRTTEIFAMAYPGGRFPKGIGAEEYLACFRFMGTGAVRIGFLANGSVSSFGRILDSAEGWFRIGRLDMSQYSVRELLGWRNIMTNGPRYDLHDDLRPRIP
;
A
#
# COMPACT_ATOMS: atom_id res chain seq x y z
N MET A 1 32.79 -46.14 12.08
CA MET A 1 33.14 -45.23 10.98
C MET A 1 32.05 -44.16 10.95
N ILE A 2 32.34 -43.00 11.54
CA ILE A 2 31.39 -41.91 11.81
C ILE A 2 31.31 -41.06 10.54
N GLN A 3 30.15 -41.01 9.88
CA GLN A 3 29.91 -40.07 8.79
C GLN A 3 29.31 -38.78 9.37
N LEU A 4 30.13 -37.73 9.38
CA LEU A 4 29.67 -36.35 9.55
C LEU A 4 28.79 -35.98 8.34
N ILE A 5 27.52 -35.67 8.58
CA ILE A 5 26.69 -34.92 7.63
C ILE A 5 26.96 -33.44 7.91
N ALA A 6 27.68 -32.78 7.00
CA ALA A 6 27.88 -31.35 7.03
C ALA A 6 26.56 -30.65 6.67
N SER A 7 25.98 -29.95 7.65
CA SER A 7 24.85 -29.05 7.46
C SER A 7 25.27 -27.88 6.59
N LEU A 8 24.83 -27.85 5.34
CA LEU A 8 24.99 -26.69 4.46
C LEU A 8 23.96 -25.63 4.89
N LEU A 9 24.34 -24.73 5.78
CA LEU A 9 23.61 -23.50 6.07
C LEU A 9 23.67 -22.61 4.82
N ILE A 10 22.65 -22.67 3.98
CA ILE A 10 22.42 -21.69 2.94
C ILE A 10 21.93 -20.41 3.64
N LEU A 11 22.87 -19.52 3.96
CA LEU A 11 22.58 -18.13 4.28
C LEU A 11 22.05 -17.46 3.01
N TRP A 12 20.74 -17.50 2.82
CA TRP A 12 20.08 -16.71 1.79
C TRP A 12 20.09 -15.25 2.26
N SER A 13 21.07 -14.49 1.79
CA SER A 13 20.98 -13.03 1.79
C SER A 13 20.17 -12.64 0.55
N PRO A 14 19.00 -12.00 0.66
CA PRO A 14 18.32 -11.48 -0.51
C PRO A 14 19.28 -10.51 -1.20
N GLN A 15 19.67 -10.81 -2.44
CA GLN A 15 20.36 -9.85 -3.28
C GLN A 15 19.36 -8.74 -3.60
N VAL A 16 19.38 -7.70 -2.76
CA VAL A 16 18.71 -6.43 -2.99
C VAL A 16 19.27 -5.87 -4.29
N GLY A 17 18.43 -5.85 -5.33
CA GLY A 17 18.74 -5.08 -6.53
C GLY A 17 18.91 -3.63 -6.12
N LYS A 18 20.06 -3.02 -6.42
CA LYS A 18 20.20 -1.56 -6.35
C LYS A 18 19.22 -0.96 -7.36
N THR A 19 18.08 -0.47 -6.88
CA THR A 19 17.22 0.38 -7.70
C THR A 19 18.01 1.65 -7.99
N THR A 20 18.14 2.00 -9.26
CA THR A 20 18.72 3.28 -9.65
C THR A 20 17.80 4.37 -9.11
N SER A 21 18.37 5.38 -8.44
CA SER A 21 17.62 6.59 -8.09
C SER A 21 16.98 7.13 -9.36
N LEU A 22 15.66 7.12 -9.44
CA LEU A 22 14.96 7.73 -10.57
C LEU A 22 15.12 9.24 -10.42
N SER A 23 15.86 9.86 -11.34
CA SER A 23 15.62 11.27 -11.64
C SER A 23 14.22 11.37 -12.23
N TYR A 24 13.43 12.33 -11.74
CA TYR A 24 12.15 12.75 -12.32
C TYR A 24 12.12 12.51 -13.85
N SER A 25 11.14 11.74 -14.30
CA SER A 25 10.83 11.62 -15.72
C SER A 25 9.73 12.63 -16.03
N GLU A 26 9.95 13.48 -17.04
CA GLU A 26 8.83 14.23 -17.64
C GLU A 26 7.71 13.23 -18.00
N PRO A 27 6.44 13.58 -17.77
CA PRO A 27 5.33 12.75 -18.20
C PRO A 27 5.44 12.45 -19.70
N ASP A 28 5.01 11.26 -20.10
CA ASP A 28 4.99 10.86 -21.50
C ASP A 28 4.26 11.95 -22.32
N PRO A 29 4.88 12.57 -23.34
CA PRO A 29 4.25 13.63 -24.12
C PRO A 29 3.03 13.17 -24.93
N THR A 30 2.75 11.86 -24.99
CA THR A 30 1.50 11.30 -25.52
C THR A 30 0.38 11.20 -24.46
N ASP A 31 0.67 11.55 -23.21
CA ASP A 31 -0.26 11.56 -22.08
C ASP A 31 -0.99 12.90 -21.97
N ASN A 32 -2.08 13.04 -22.73
CA ASN A 32 -2.92 14.24 -22.72
C ASN A 32 -3.63 14.51 -21.38
N ASN A 33 -3.47 13.62 -20.38
CA ASN A 33 -4.09 13.66 -19.05
C ASN A 33 -3.10 13.93 -17.89
N ALA A 34 -1.90 14.46 -18.18
CA ALA A 34 -0.83 14.70 -17.20
C ALA A 34 -1.14 15.75 -16.08
N GLY A 35 -2.40 16.21 -15.94
CA GLY A 35 -2.79 17.37 -15.13
C GLY A 35 -3.10 17.12 -13.65
N SER A 36 -3.31 15.87 -13.21
CA SER A 36 -3.57 15.54 -11.80
C SER A 36 -3.29 14.06 -11.57
N GLY A 37 -2.62 13.70 -10.47
CA GLY A 37 -2.41 12.31 -10.06
C GLY A 37 -2.67 12.11 -8.57
N ILE A 38 -2.96 10.87 -8.17
CA ILE A 38 -2.99 10.47 -6.76
C ILE A 38 -1.57 10.10 -6.37
N PRO A 39 -0.90 10.87 -5.50
CA PRO A 39 0.32 10.39 -4.88
C PRO A 39 -0.02 9.20 -4.00
N VAL A 40 0.67 8.09 -4.22
CA VAL A 40 0.59 6.92 -3.34
C VAL A 40 1.97 6.75 -2.73
N LEU A 41 2.04 6.93 -1.41
CA LEU A 41 3.28 6.87 -0.65
C LEU A 41 3.39 5.49 -0.02
N MET A 42 4.55 4.87 -0.15
CA MET A 42 4.83 3.52 0.34
C MET A 42 5.88 3.59 1.44
N TYR A 43 5.51 3.08 2.60
CA TYR A 43 6.37 2.87 3.75
C TYR A 43 6.51 1.37 4.02
N HIS A 44 7.57 0.97 4.73
CA HIS A 44 7.72 -0.41 5.22
C HIS A 44 7.89 -0.38 6.73
N HIS A 45 9.07 0.02 7.23
CA HIS A 45 9.34 0.12 8.67
C HIS A 45 9.19 1.57 9.14
N ILE A 46 8.50 1.76 10.27
CA ILE A 46 8.45 3.05 11.00
C ILE A 46 9.05 2.87 12.38
N SER A 47 10.33 3.20 12.56
CA SER A 47 11.04 2.84 13.80
C SER A 47 12.14 3.83 14.17
N ASP A 48 12.43 3.90 15.48
CA ASP A 48 13.60 4.58 16.02
C ASP A 48 14.40 3.64 16.94
N PRO A 49 15.69 3.35 16.63
CA PRO A 49 16.42 3.77 15.44
C PRO A 49 15.81 3.17 14.15
N VAL A 50 16.10 3.82 13.02
CA VAL A 50 15.65 3.37 11.69
C VAL A 50 16.15 1.95 11.42
N ASP A 51 15.24 1.04 11.10
CA ASP A 51 15.56 -0.35 10.76
C ASP A 51 15.74 -0.55 9.25
N GLY A 52 16.92 -1.01 8.86
CA GLY A 52 17.20 -1.43 7.49
C GLY A 52 17.12 -0.32 6.42
N TYR A 53 17.13 -0.78 5.17
CA TYR A 53 17.12 0.10 3.98
C TYR A 53 15.74 0.70 3.67
N TYR A 54 14.67 0.05 4.15
CA TYR A 54 13.28 0.46 3.93
C TYR A 54 12.66 1.15 5.15
N GLY A 55 13.50 1.60 6.08
CA GLY A 55 13.08 2.26 7.30
C GLY A 55 12.91 3.77 7.17
N VAL A 56 11.90 4.28 7.85
CA VAL A 56 11.64 5.70 8.07
C VAL A 56 11.48 5.94 9.57
N SER A 57 12.11 6.97 10.12
CA SER A 57 11.96 7.30 11.56
C SER A 57 10.54 7.78 11.90
N THR A 58 10.09 7.60 13.13
CA THR A 58 8.77 8.09 13.58
C THR A 58 8.61 9.60 13.36
N GLY A 59 9.64 10.38 13.70
CA GLY A 59 9.65 11.83 13.49
C GLY A 59 9.60 12.24 12.02
N ARG A 60 10.09 11.39 11.11
CA ARG A 60 10.00 11.65 9.67
C ARG A 60 8.61 11.36 9.13
N LEU A 61 7.94 10.30 9.59
CA LEU A 61 6.53 10.07 9.26
C LEU A 61 5.68 11.26 9.73
N LEU A 62 5.84 11.73 10.96
CA LEU A 62 5.11 12.89 11.48
C LEU A 62 5.34 14.16 10.63
N MET A 63 6.59 14.44 10.25
CA MET A 63 6.92 15.57 9.38
C MET A 63 6.31 15.42 7.98
N ASP A 64 6.30 14.20 7.42
CA ASP A 64 5.68 13.92 6.14
C ASP A 64 4.16 14.22 6.22
N LEU A 65 3.46 13.76 7.26
CA LEU A 65 2.02 14.06 7.48
C LEU A 65 1.76 15.57 7.54
N GLN A 66 2.57 16.31 8.32
CA GLN A 66 2.48 17.77 8.44
C GLN A 66 2.59 18.49 7.09
N LEU A 67 3.59 18.14 6.29
CA LEU A 67 3.81 18.75 4.99
C LEU A 67 2.68 18.43 4.01
N LEU A 68 2.09 17.23 4.09
CA LEU A 68 0.96 16.84 3.26
C LEU A 68 -0.33 17.57 3.65
N ASP A 69 -0.61 17.72 4.95
CA ASP A 69 -1.76 18.46 5.43
C ASP A 69 -1.67 19.95 5.07
N GLU A 70 -0.51 20.59 5.32
CA GLU A 70 -0.26 21.98 4.96
C GLU A 70 -0.36 22.23 3.45
N ALA A 71 -0.04 21.22 2.64
CA ALA A 71 -0.23 21.27 1.20
C ALA A 71 -1.69 21.08 0.78
N GLY A 72 -2.62 20.75 1.67
CA GLY A 72 -4.04 20.57 1.36
C GLY A 72 -4.35 19.21 0.74
N PHE A 73 -3.61 18.16 1.10
CA PHE A 73 -3.99 16.78 0.76
C PHE A 73 -5.08 16.24 1.71
N PHE A 74 -5.72 15.16 1.32
CA PHE A 74 -6.73 14.41 2.07
C PHE A 74 -6.41 12.94 1.98
N LEU A 75 -6.32 12.26 3.12
CA LEU A 75 -5.98 10.85 3.15
C LEU A 75 -7.11 9.98 2.60
N ILE A 76 -6.75 9.03 1.73
CA ILE A 76 -7.67 8.06 1.14
C ILE A 76 -7.14 6.64 1.29
N THR A 77 -8.06 5.68 1.15
CA THR A 77 -7.81 4.24 1.09
C THR A 77 -8.04 3.69 -0.31
N SER A 78 -7.78 2.39 -0.49
CA SER A 78 -8.09 1.66 -1.73
C SER A 78 -9.59 1.62 -2.05
N GLU A 79 -10.43 1.55 -1.02
CA GLU A 79 -11.88 1.49 -1.09
C GLU A 79 -12.45 2.82 -1.58
N ASP A 80 -11.80 3.92 -1.23
CA ASP A 80 -12.19 5.25 -1.69
C ASP A 80 -11.93 5.43 -3.17
N ILE A 81 -10.86 4.83 -3.70
CA ILE A 81 -10.61 4.78 -5.15
C ILE A 81 -11.77 4.05 -5.84
N GLU A 82 -12.23 2.90 -5.31
CA GLU A 82 -13.37 2.18 -5.88
C GLU A 82 -14.71 2.91 -5.75
N ASN A 83 -14.88 3.74 -4.71
CA ASN A 83 -16.11 4.50 -4.49
C ASN A 83 -16.18 5.78 -5.35
N GLY A 84 -15.12 6.12 -6.09
CA GLY A 84 -15.07 7.36 -6.86
C GLY A 84 -14.69 8.56 -5.99
N LEU A 85 -13.98 8.33 -4.88
CA LEU A 85 -13.42 9.34 -4.01
C LEU A 85 -14.47 10.34 -3.47
N MET A 86 -15.70 9.88 -3.29
CA MET A 86 -16.85 10.72 -2.90
C MET A 86 -16.63 11.44 -1.56
N GLN A 87 -15.81 10.86 -0.68
CA GLN A 87 -15.49 11.45 0.62
C GLN A 87 -14.45 12.57 0.57
N VAL A 88 -13.74 12.72 -0.56
CA VAL A 88 -12.67 13.71 -0.69
C VAL A 88 -13.31 15.08 -0.90
N PRO A 89 -13.08 16.06 -0.01
CA PRO A 89 -13.62 17.41 -0.18
C PRO A 89 -13.15 18.05 -1.48
N ALA A 90 -14.01 18.85 -2.11
CA ALA A 90 -13.73 19.49 -3.40
C ALA A 90 -12.47 20.37 -3.38
N ASP A 91 -12.13 20.94 -2.21
CA ASP A 91 -10.97 21.79 -1.98
C ASP A 91 -9.71 21.03 -1.54
N ARG A 92 -9.79 19.73 -1.23
CA ARG A 92 -8.66 18.92 -0.70
C ARG A 92 -8.22 17.83 -1.65
N ARG A 93 -6.93 17.59 -1.81
CA ARG A 93 -6.40 16.67 -2.84
C ARG A 93 -6.22 15.26 -2.31
N PRO A 94 -6.73 14.23 -2.95
CA PRO A 94 -6.56 12.86 -2.47
C PRO A 94 -5.09 12.42 -2.50
N LEU A 95 -4.69 11.70 -1.45
CA LEU A 95 -3.38 11.07 -1.31
C LEU A 95 -3.53 9.78 -0.51
N MET A 96 -2.82 8.75 -0.93
CA MET A 96 -2.89 7.44 -0.28
C MET A 96 -1.57 7.15 0.44
N LEU A 97 -1.66 6.74 1.70
CA LEU A 97 -0.54 6.17 2.44
C LEU A 97 -0.65 4.66 2.42
N THR A 98 0.46 3.97 2.19
CA THR A 98 0.52 2.51 2.15
C THR A 98 1.69 1.99 2.97
N PHE A 99 1.46 0.87 3.65
CA PHE A 99 2.47 0.18 4.46
C PHE A 99 2.56 -1.25 3.98
N ASP A 100 3.73 -1.64 3.46
CA ASP A 100 3.95 -3.00 2.96
C ASP A 100 4.45 -3.93 4.07
N ASP A 101 4.36 -5.23 3.79
CA ASP A 101 4.83 -6.36 4.60
C ASP A 101 4.08 -6.66 5.90
N GLY A 102 3.49 -5.66 6.56
CA GLY A 102 2.84 -5.83 7.86
C GLY A 102 3.85 -6.01 9.00
N TRP A 103 4.85 -5.14 9.08
CA TRP A 103 5.86 -5.15 10.15
C TRP A 103 5.28 -4.78 11.51
N GLN A 104 5.85 -5.30 12.60
CA GLN A 104 5.34 -5.05 13.94
C GLN A 104 5.35 -3.56 14.31
N ASP A 105 6.34 -2.81 13.84
CA ASP A 105 6.42 -1.35 14.05
C ASP A 105 5.33 -0.56 13.30
N ASN A 106 4.58 -1.17 12.39
CA ASN A 106 3.42 -0.54 11.78
C ASN A 106 2.24 -0.49 12.75
N PHE A 107 2.00 -1.58 13.47
CA PHE A 107 0.95 -1.66 14.47
C PHE A 107 1.41 -2.59 15.60
N ASN A 108 1.83 -2.00 16.71
CA ASN A 108 2.33 -2.73 17.87
C ASN A 108 1.41 -2.54 19.08
N PHE A 109 1.26 -3.61 19.88
CA PHE A 109 0.68 -3.51 21.21
C PHE A 109 1.75 -3.71 22.26
N ILE A 110 1.67 -2.91 23.32
CA ILE A 110 2.55 -2.97 24.49
C ILE A 110 1.74 -3.20 25.76
N GLN A 111 2.37 -3.81 26.76
CA GLN A 111 1.79 -3.93 28.09
C GLN A 111 2.18 -2.72 28.94
N ARG A 112 1.20 -2.00 29.47
CA ARG A 112 1.42 -0.90 30.43
C ARG A 112 0.45 -1.06 31.60
N GLY A 113 0.96 -1.10 32.84
CA GLY A 113 0.10 -1.16 34.02
C GLY A 113 -0.88 -2.35 34.10
N GLY A 114 -0.61 -3.45 33.40
CA GLY A 114 -1.52 -4.60 33.35
C GLY A 114 -2.61 -4.52 32.27
N THR A 115 -2.63 -3.46 31.46
CA THR A 115 -3.45 -3.31 30.25
C THR A 115 -2.62 -3.42 28.98
N VAL A 116 -3.25 -3.87 27.90
CA VAL A 116 -2.70 -3.86 26.55
C VAL A 116 -3.10 -2.54 25.90
N GLU A 117 -2.13 -1.82 25.35
CA GLU A 117 -2.32 -0.50 24.72
C GLU A 117 -1.57 -0.45 23.38
N ILE A 118 -2.02 0.41 22.45
CA ILE A 118 -1.28 0.68 21.22
C ILE A 118 0.06 1.33 21.59
N ASP A 119 1.14 0.85 20.99
CA ASP A 119 2.45 1.47 21.15
C ASP A 119 2.44 2.89 20.58
N PRO A 120 2.68 3.94 21.38
CA PRO A 120 2.65 5.32 20.90
C PRO A 120 3.71 5.63 19.84
N TYR A 121 4.68 4.72 19.62
CA TYR A 121 5.74 4.88 18.62
C TYR A 121 5.53 4.05 17.36
N CYS A 122 4.44 3.26 17.25
CA CYS A 122 4.13 2.55 16.00
C CYS A 122 3.42 3.46 14.99
N ALA A 123 3.47 3.09 13.70
CA ALA A 123 2.90 3.91 12.62
C ALA A 123 1.42 4.26 12.84
N VAL A 124 0.60 3.29 13.26
CA VAL A 124 -0.83 3.50 13.53
C VAL A 124 -1.06 4.56 14.60
N ALA A 125 -0.29 4.55 15.71
CA ALA A 125 -0.46 5.56 16.76
C ALA A 125 -0.14 6.97 16.25
N ILE A 126 0.93 7.11 15.46
CA ILE A 126 1.33 8.41 14.88
C ILE A 126 0.26 8.91 13.90
N LEU A 127 -0.32 8.02 13.08
CA LEU A 127 -1.39 8.37 12.15
C LEU A 127 -2.67 8.80 12.89
N GLU A 128 -3.08 8.06 13.92
CA GLU A 128 -4.27 8.38 14.73
C GLU A 128 -4.08 9.70 15.48
N ASP A 129 -2.97 9.87 16.21
CA ASP A 129 -2.70 11.08 16.98
C ASP A 129 -2.70 12.33 16.07
N TYR A 130 -2.12 12.22 14.87
CA TYR A 130 -2.11 13.31 13.91
C TYR A 130 -3.51 13.59 13.34
N SER A 131 -4.21 12.55 12.89
CA SER A 131 -5.54 12.69 12.27
C SER A 131 -6.59 13.22 13.26
N ASP A 132 -6.50 12.86 14.54
CA ASP A 132 -7.37 13.36 15.61
C ASP A 132 -7.17 14.85 15.89
N ALA A 133 -5.92 15.32 15.80
CA ALA A 133 -5.60 16.73 15.93
C ALA A 133 -5.92 17.54 14.64
N HIS A 134 -6.02 16.86 13.49
CA HIS A 134 -6.18 17.45 12.16
C HIS A 134 -7.33 16.79 11.37
N PRO A 135 -8.60 16.86 11.82
CA PRO A 135 -9.71 16.11 11.21
C PRO A 135 -9.96 16.46 9.73
N ASP A 136 -9.64 17.69 9.29
CA ASP A 136 -9.77 18.13 7.89
C ASP A 136 -8.73 17.47 6.95
N PHE A 137 -7.66 16.90 7.50
CA PHE A 137 -6.69 16.09 6.75
C PHE A 137 -7.27 14.75 6.31
N GLY A 138 -8.38 14.34 6.94
CA GLY A 138 -8.98 13.02 6.74
C GLY A 138 -8.20 11.93 7.47
N ARG A 139 -8.72 10.71 7.34
CA ARG A 139 -8.15 9.51 7.94
C ARG A 139 -8.15 8.41 6.89
N GLY A 140 -6.99 7.81 6.62
CA GLY A 140 -6.90 6.75 5.62
C GLY A 140 -5.47 6.30 5.35
N ALA A 141 -5.27 4.99 5.35
CA ALA A 141 -4.07 4.31 4.88
C ALA A 141 -4.40 2.84 4.58
N THR A 142 -3.60 2.19 3.74
CA THR A 142 -3.75 0.76 3.42
C THR A 142 -2.52 -0.02 3.87
N PHE A 143 -2.74 -1.08 4.66
CA PHE A 143 -1.70 -2.00 5.11
C PHE A 143 -1.70 -3.26 4.25
N PHE A 144 -0.69 -3.45 3.41
CA PHE A 144 -0.52 -4.63 2.58
C PHE A 144 0.20 -5.73 3.35
N ILE A 145 -0.51 -6.80 3.69
CA ILE A 145 0.01 -7.86 4.55
C ILE A 145 0.60 -9.00 3.72
N SER A 146 1.87 -9.30 3.95
CA SER A 146 2.52 -10.49 3.41
C SER A 146 2.41 -11.64 4.40
N TRP A 147 2.15 -12.84 3.90
CA TRP A 147 1.99 -14.05 4.72
C TRP A 147 3.25 -14.93 4.76
N ASP A 148 4.43 -14.33 4.63
CA ASP A 148 5.73 -14.94 4.91
C ASP A 148 6.11 -14.90 6.41
N LYS A 149 5.39 -14.08 7.19
CA LYS A 149 5.58 -13.87 8.63
C LYS A 149 4.23 -13.70 9.34
N ILE A 150 4.29 -13.59 10.67
CA ILE A 150 3.13 -13.23 11.49
C ILE A 150 2.81 -11.75 11.23
N PRO A 151 1.60 -11.42 10.76
CA PRO A 151 1.21 -10.02 10.56
C PRO A 151 1.39 -9.22 11.84
N PHE A 152 2.11 -8.11 11.75
CA PHE A 152 2.39 -7.22 12.87
C PHE A 152 3.08 -7.90 14.07
N GLY A 153 3.77 -9.02 13.85
CA GLY A 153 4.68 -9.68 14.81
C GLY A 153 4.08 -10.28 16.07
N GLN A 154 2.77 -10.16 16.32
CA GLN A 154 2.11 -10.63 17.55
C GLN A 154 0.89 -11.50 17.21
N GLU A 155 1.09 -12.83 17.10
CA GLU A 155 0.09 -13.78 16.57
C GLU A 155 -1.22 -13.72 17.35
N GLU A 156 -1.13 -13.60 18.68
CA GLU A 156 -2.27 -13.53 19.59
C GLU A 156 -3.17 -12.31 19.33
N PHE A 157 -2.63 -11.26 18.72
CA PHE A 157 -3.33 -10.00 18.46
C PHE A 157 -3.66 -9.78 16.98
N VAL A 158 -3.29 -10.68 16.06
CA VAL A 158 -3.50 -10.47 14.62
C VAL A 158 -4.97 -10.19 14.29
N MET A 159 -5.88 -11.00 14.85
CA MET A 159 -7.32 -10.82 14.64
C MET A 159 -7.78 -9.46 15.18
N GLU A 160 -7.37 -9.09 16.40
CA GLU A 160 -7.75 -7.84 17.03
C GLU A 160 -7.23 -6.63 16.25
N LYS A 161 -5.96 -6.64 15.85
CA LYS A 161 -5.34 -5.58 15.04
C LYS A 161 -6.04 -5.40 13.70
N PHE A 162 -6.35 -6.49 12.99
CA PHE A 162 -7.09 -6.39 11.72
C PHE A 162 -8.48 -5.76 11.92
N ASN A 163 -9.19 -6.17 12.98
CA ASN A 163 -10.50 -5.61 13.27
C ASN A 163 -10.42 -4.13 13.66
N LEU A 164 -9.43 -3.72 14.47
CA LEU A 164 -9.21 -2.33 14.83
C LEU A 164 -8.81 -1.46 13.65
N LEU A 165 -7.97 -1.95 12.73
CA LEU A 165 -7.64 -1.20 11.50
C LEU A 165 -8.92 -0.82 10.74
N LEU A 166 -9.84 -1.77 10.56
CA LEU A 166 -11.12 -1.50 9.90
C LEU A 166 -12.01 -0.54 10.72
N ASP A 167 -12.05 -0.70 12.05
CA ASP A 167 -12.85 0.18 12.92
C ASP A 167 -12.31 1.62 12.92
N MET A 168 -11.00 1.80 12.74
CA MET A 168 -10.35 3.11 12.62
C MET A 168 -10.45 3.71 11.21
N GLY A 169 -11.03 3.00 10.22
CA GLY A 169 -11.16 3.48 8.85
C GLY A 169 -9.93 3.25 7.96
N TYR A 170 -9.02 2.36 8.36
CA TYR A 170 -7.93 1.89 7.50
C TYR A 170 -8.36 0.69 6.67
N SER A 171 -7.59 0.44 5.61
CA SER A 171 -7.80 -0.69 4.72
C SER A 171 -6.72 -1.74 4.84
N ILE A 172 -7.09 -2.99 4.57
CA ILE A 172 -6.16 -4.12 4.56
C ILE A 172 -6.04 -4.60 3.12
N GLY A 173 -4.80 -4.67 2.64
CA GLY A 173 -4.47 -5.16 1.31
C GLY A 173 -3.68 -6.47 1.36
N ASN A 174 -3.61 -7.13 0.22
CA ASN A 174 -2.86 -8.37 0.03
C ASN A 174 -1.42 -8.08 -0.43
N HIS A 175 -0.42 -8.66 0.21
CA HIS A 175 0.98 -8.64 -0.26
C HIS A 175 1.49 -10.05 -0.60
N THR A 176 0.57 -10.90 -1.05
CA THR A 176 0.74 -12.30 -1.47
C THR A 176 1.12 -13.28 -0.35
N ASN A 177 1.02 -14.57 -0.68
CA ASN A 177 1.54 -15.64 0.15
C ASN A 177 3.06 -15.70 0.02
N MET A 178 3.77 -15.78 1.16
CA MET A 178 5.23 -15.96 1.18
C MET A 178 6.00 -14.87 0.40
N HIS A 179 5.46 -13.64 0.33
CA HIS A 179 6.08 -12.52 -0.38
C HIS A 179 6.51 -12.89 -1.83
N ALA A 180 5.59 -13.52 -2.57
CA ALA A 180 5.89 -14.10 -3.87
C ALA A 180 6.05 -13.04 -4.98
N ASP A 181 7.24 -12.97 -5.57
CA ASP A 181 7.55 -12.07 -6.69
C ASP A 181 7.07 -12.70 -8.03
N PHE A 182 6.09 -12.07 -8.67
CA PHE A 182 5.54 -12.51 -9.96
C PHE A 182 6.51 -12.39 -11.14
N MET A 183 7.63 -11.68 -10.99
CA MET A 183 8.71 -11.67 -11.98
C MET A 183 9.46 -13.00 -12.04
N VAL A 184 9.40 -13.82 -10.98
CA VAL A 184 10.11 -15.11 -10.89
C VAL A 184 9.18 -16.29 -10.65
N LEU A 185 8.04 -16.08 -10.00
CA LEU A 185 7.06 -17.12 -9.71
C LEU A 185 6.44 -17.64 -11.02
N PRO A 186 6.43 -18.96 -11.28
CA PRO A 186 5.72 -19.54 -12.41
C PRO A 186 4.24 -19.14 -12.43
N ARG A 187 3.72 -18.80 -13.61
CA ARG A 187 2.37 -18.25 -13.80
C ARG A 187 1.25 -19.14 -13.26
N ASP A 188 1.41 -20.46 -13.29
CA ASP A 188 0.45 -21.43 -12.74
C ASP A 188 0.35 -21.38 -11.20
N LYS A 189 1.28 -20.70 -10.52
CA LYS A 189 1.26 -20.53 -9.05
C LYS A 189 0.68 -19.20 -8.59
N TRP A 190 0.43 -18.25 -9.50
CA TRP A 190 -0.02 -16.91 -9.14
C TRP A 190 -1.35 -16.90 -8.40
N GLU A 191 -2.33 -17.69 -8.86
CA GLU A 191 -3.63 -17.76 -8.19
C GLU A 191 -3.51 -18.24 -6.75
N ASN A 192 -2.66 -19.23 -6.49
CA ASN A 192 -2.40 -19.70 -5.12
C ASN A 192 -1.75 -18.61 -4.27
N ALA A 193 -0.78 -17.87 -4.83
CA ALA A 193 -0.11 -16.76 -4.15
C ALA A 193 -1.08 -15.62 -3.79
N VAL A 194 -2.14 -15.42 -4.57
CA VAL A 194 -3.19 -14.42 -4.30
C VAL A 194 -4.26 -14.94 -3.35
N VAL A 195 -4.86 -16.10 -3.65
CA VAL A 195 -6.07 -16.60 -2.98
C VAL A 195 -5.78 -17.21 -1.61
N THR A 196 -4.59 -17.77 -1.37
CA THR A 196 -4.23 -18.31 -0.05
C THR A 196 -4.28 -17.24 1.06
N PRO A 197 -3.72 -16.04 0.88
CA PRO A 197 -3.91 -14.89 1.77
C PRO A 197 -5.38 -14.56 2.02
N MET A 198 -6.22 -14.57 0.97
CA MET A 198 -7.65 -14.27 1.09
C MET A 198 -8.35 -15.21 2.08
N VAL A 199 -8.03 -16.50 2.03
CA VAL A 199 -8.52 -17.48 3.03
C VAL A 199 -8.04 -17.13 4.43
N LYS A 200 -6.77 -16.70 4.59
CA LYS A 200 -6.20 -16.34 5.90
C LYS A 200 -6.79 -15.06 6.47
N PHE A 201 -7.08 -14.06 5.63
CA PHE A 201 -7.83 -12.86 6.00
C PHE A 201 -9.25 -13.20 6.40
N HIS A 202 -9.98 -13.94 5.57
CA HIS A 202 -11.37 -14.31 5.83
C HIS A 202 -11.53 -15.08 7.15
N ARG A 203 -10.60 -15.98 7.50
CA ARG A 203 -10.60 -16.68 8.79
C ARG A 203 -10.47 -15.75 10.01
N ARG A 204 -9.84 -14.57 9.85
CA ARG A 204 -9.59 -13.60 10.93
C ARG A 204 -10.63 -12.47 10.96
N LEU A 205 -11.12 -12.06 9.80
CA LEU A 205 -12.07 -10.95 9.65
C LEU A 205 -13.54 -11.42 9.63
N GLY A 206 -13.79 -12.69 9.25
CA GLY A 206 -15.12 -13.26 9.20
C GLY A 206 -16.07 -12.46 8.30
N LEU A 207 -17.17 -11.97 8.90
CA LEU A 207 -18.21 -11.20 8.22
C LEU A 207 -17.91 -9.69 8.15
N ARG A 208 -16.84 -9.20 8.78
CA ARG A 208 -16.50 -7.77 8.77
C ARG A 208 -16.19 -7.27 7.37
N THR A 209 -15.46 -8.07 6.60
CA THR A 209 -15.22 -7.80 5.18
C THR A 209 -14.86 -9.10 4.46
N THR A 210 -15.30 -9.20 3.22
CA THR A 210 -14.87 -10.23 2.26
C THR A 210 -14.05 -9.63 1.11
N GLU A 211 -13.83 -8.31 1.16
CA GLU A 211 -13.37 -7.49 0.05
C GLU A 211 -11.90 -7.05 0.25
N ILE A 212 -10.97 -8.00 0.27
CA ILE A 212 -9.52 -7.70 0.27
C ILE A 212 -9.01 -7.72 -1.18
N PHE A 213 -9.30 -6.67 -1.94
CA PHE A 213 -9.10 -6.65 -3.39
C PHE A 213 -7.87 -5.86 -3.86
N ALA A 214 -7.34 -5.00 -2.98
CA ALA A 214 -6.15 -4.22 -3.24
C ALA A 214 -4.91 -5.09 -3.01
N MET A 215 -3.96 -5.04 -3.93
CA MET A 215 -2.74 -5.85 -3.86
C MET A 215 -1.49 -5.03 -4.19
N ALA A 216 -0.52 -5.03 -3.29
CA ALA A 216 0.84 -4.56 -3.60
C ALA A 216 1.66 -5.74 -4.11
N TYR A 217 2.40 -5.57 -5.22
CA TYR A 217 3.25 -6.63 -5.75
C TYR A 217 4.57 -6.68 -4.99
N PRO A 218 4.96 -7.83 -4.40
CA PRO A 218 6.28 -8.02 -3.81
C PRO A 218 7.40 -7.63 -4.77
N GLY A 219 8.39 -6.87 -4.25
CA GLY A 219 9.47 -6.32 -5.06
C GLY A 219 9.04 -5.20 -6.01
N GLY A 220 7.80 -4.70 -5.90
CA GLY A 220 7.30 -3.51 -6.58
C GLY A 220 7.09 -3.64 -8.09
N ARG A 221 7.11 -4.86 -8.62
CA ARG A 221 7.12 -5.13 -10.07
C ARG A 221 6.06 -6.13 -10.47
N PHE A 222 5.57 -5.99 -11.69
CA PHE A 222 4.57 -6.88 -12.27
C PHE A 222 4.89 -7.12 -13.76
N PRO A 223 4.93 -8.37 -14.26
CA PRO A 223 5.33 -8.67 -15.64
C PRO A 223 4.49 -7.94 -16.68
N LYS A 224 5.12 -7.39 -17.74
CA LYS A 224 4.47 -6.64 -18.82
C LYS A 224 4.42 -7.45 -20.12
N GLY A 225 3.40 -7.22 -20.94
CA GLY A 225 3.32 -7.75 -22.32
C GLY A 225 3.02 -9.24 -22.43
N ILE A 226 2.55 -9.89 -21.35
CA ILE A 226 2.23 -11.33 -21.31
C ILE A 226 0.76 -11.61 -20.95
N GLY A 227 -0.08 -10.57 -20.99
CA GLY A 227 -1.47 -10.61 -20.53
C GLY A 227 -1.59 -10.91 -19.03
N ALA A 228 -0.77 -10.26 -18.21
CA ALA A 228 -0.66 -10.57 -16.78
C ALA A 228 -1.88 -10.03 -16.01
N GLU A 229 -2.34 -8.85 -16.41
CA GLU A 229 -3.49 -8.10 -15.91
C GLU A 229 -4.78 -8.89 -16.11
N GLU A 230 -5.05 -9.36 -17.34
CA GLU A 230 -6.24 -10.14 -17.67
C GLU A 230 -6.28 -11.45 -16.89
N TYR A 231 -5.12 -12.04 -16.66
CA TYR A 231 -5.02 -13.28 -15.90
C TYR A 231 -5.26 -13.07 -14.41
N LEU A 232 -4.72 -12.01 -13.81
CA LEU A 232 -5.04 -11.62 -12.44
C LEU A 232 -6.52 -11.26 -12.28
N ALA A 233 -7.08 -10.54 -13.25
CA ALA A 233 -8.48 -10.15 -13.28
C ALA A 233 -9.43 -11.36 -13.34
N CYS A 234 -8.96 -12.55 -13.70
CA CYS A 234 -9.73 -13.80 -13.68
C CYS A 234 -9.78 -14.46 -12.30
N PHE A 235 -8.90 -14.10 -11.36
CA PHE A 235 -8.88 -14.75 -10.05
C PHE A 235 -10.13 -14.36 -9.26
N ARG A 236 -10.70 -15.36 -8.56
CA ARG A 236 -11.94 -15.19 -7.78
C ARG A 236 -11.74 -15.69 -6.37
N PHE A 237 -12.35 -15.01 -5.42
CA PHE A 237 -12.51 -15.47 -4.04
C PHE A 237 -13.95 -15.24 -3.61
N MET A 238 -14.64 -16.29 -3.17
CA MET A 238 -16.05 -16.22 -2.75
C MET A 238 -17.01 -15.54 -3.76
N GLY A 239 -16.72 -15.67 -5.06
CA GLY A 239 -17.54 -15.11 -6.14
C GLY A 239 -17.18 -13.69 -6.57
N THR A 240 -16.26 -13.01 -5.89
CA THR A 240 -15.79 -11.67 -6.26
C THR A 240 -14.36 -11.72 -6.81
N GLY A 241 -13.94 -10.65 -7.51
CA GLY A 241 -12.59 -10.53 -8.04
C GLY A 241 -11.56 -10.47 -6.92
N ALA A 242 -10.59 -11.40 -6.92
CA ALA A 242 -9.58 -11.51 -5.86
C ALA A 242 -8.52 -10.40 -5.93
N VAL A 243 -8.35 -9.78 -7.09
CA VAL A 243 -7.55 -8.56 -7.28
C VAL A 243 -8.34 -7.62 -8.16
N ARG A 244 -8.50 -6.38 -7.71
CA ARG A 244 -9.12 -5.31 -8.51
C ARG A 244 -8.24 -4.08 -8.62
N ILE A 245 -7.33 -3.88 -7.66
CA ILE A 245 -6.33 -2.82 -7.69
C ILE A 245 -4.94 -3.41 -7.39
N GLY A 246 -3.95 -3.02 -8.18
CA GLY A 246 -2.56 -3.48 -8.13
C GLY A 246 -1.58 -2.33 -7.98
N PHE A 247 -0.61 -2.45 -7.07
CA PHE A 247 0.35 -1.40 -6.74
C PHE A 247 1.80 -1.81 -6.96
N LEU A 248 2.56 -0.95 -7.65
CA LEU A 248 3.98 -1.08 -7.96
C LEU A 248 4.83 -0.20 -7.04
N ALA A 249 6.15 -0.45 -7.00
CA ALA A 249 7.13 0.46 -6.40
C ALA A 249 8.11 0.92 -7.49
N ASN A 250 7.64 1.85 -8.32
CA ASN A 250 8.33 2.31 -9.51
C ASN A 250 8.65 3.82 -9.46
N GLY A 251 8.39 4.49 -8.34
CA GLY A 251 8.64 5.92 -8.18
C GLY A 251 7.71 6.82 -9.00
N SER A 252 6.66 6.29 -9.63
CA SER A 252 5.75 7.10 -10.44
C SER A 252 4.52 7.53 -9.64
N VAL A 253 4.08 8.77 -9.83
CA VAL A 253 2.75 9.20 -9.38
C VAL A 253 1.73 8.89 -10.46
N SER A 254 0.66 8.20 -10.07
CA SER A 254 -0.35 7.70 -11.00
C SER A 254 -1.33 8.81 -11.34
N SER A 255 -1.50 9.12 -12.63
CA SER A 255 -2.46 10.14 -13.08
C SER A 255 -3.90 9.70 -12.80
N PHE A 256 -4.74 10.64 -12.39
CA PHE A 256 -6.16 10.47 -12.11
C PHE A 256 -6.94 9.84 -13.27
N GLY A 257 -6.76 10.40 -14.47
CA GLY A 257 -7.42 9.89 -15.67
C GLY A 257 -7.04 8.44 -15.96
N ARG A 258 -5.76 8.06 -15.90
CA ARG A 258 -5.35 6.67 -16.19
C ARG A 258 -5.86 5.66 -15.17
N ILE A 259 -5.93 6.03 -13.87
CA ILE A 259 -6.48 5.14 -12.83
C ILE A 259 -7.95 4.87 -13.15
N LEU A 260 -8.75 5.89 -13.45
CA LEU A 260 -10.19 5.73 -13.62
C LEU A 260 -10.61 5.26 -15.03
N ASP A 261 -9.82 5.56 -16.06
CA ASP A 261 -10.21 5.33 -17.47
C ASP A 261 -9.67 4.04 -18.10
N SER A 262 -8.72 3.32 -17.48
CA SER A 262 -8.08 2.15 -18.12
C SER A 262 -8.04 0.93 -17.22
N ALA A 263 -8.46 -0.23 -17.76
CA ALA A 263 -8.43 -1.50 -17.03
C ALA A 263 -7.02 -1.91 -16.58
N GLU A 264 -5.98 -1.59 -17.36
CA GLU A 264 -4.58 -1.83 -17.00
C GLU A 264 -4.08 -0.90 -15.90
N GLY A 265 -4.59 0.34 -15.85
CA GLY A 265 -4.20 1.35 -14.87
C GLY A 265 -4.51 0.93 -13.43
N TRP A 266 -5.64 0.25 -13.22
CA TRP A 266 -6.02 -0.29 -11.91
C TRP A 266 -5.04 -1.34 -11.40
N PHE A 267 -4.39 -2.13 -12.26
CA PHE A 267 -3.41 -3.14 -11.86
C PHE A 267 -1.96 -2.62 -11.76
N ARG A 268 -1.71 -1.34 -12.05
CA ARG A 268 -0.35 -0.78 -12.14
C ARG A 268 -0.23 0.61 -11.53
N ILE A 269 -0.86 0.84 -10.40
CA ILE A 269 -0.74 2.09 -9.66
C ILE A 269 0.69 2.19 -9.11
N GLY A 270 1.45 3.17 -9.58
CA GLY A 270 2.78 3.45 -9.08
C GLY A 270 2.77 4.11 -7.71
N ARG A 271 3.80 3.79 -6.91
CA ARG A 271 4.02 4.33 -5.58
C ARG A 271 5.44 4.87 -5.39
N LEU A 272 5.57 5.83 -4.49
CA LEU A 272 6.85 6.41 -4.06
C LEU A 272 7.36 5.69 -2.80
N ASP A 273 8.56 5.12 -2.89
CA ASP A 273 9.23 4.48 -1.75
C ASP A 273 9.80 5.54 -0.79
N MET A 274 9.13 5.77 0.34
CA MET A 274 9.44 6.87 1.23
C MET A 274 10.72 6.67 2.06
N SER A 275 11.37 5.50 1.97
CA SER A 275 12.76 5.35 2.45
C SER A 275 13.78 5.98 1.49
N GLN A 276 13.40 6.20 0.23
CA GLN A 276 14.23 6.77 -0.83
C GLN A 276 13.82 8.19 -1.22
N TYR A 277 12.56 8.56 -0.99
CA TYR A 277 11.98 9.86 -1.34
C TYR A 277 11.56 10.68 -0.11
N SER A 278 11.18 11.92 -0.36
CA SER A 278 10.57 12.79 0.64
C SER A 278 9.34 13.53 0.16
N VAL A 279 8.47 13.86 1.12
CA VAL A 279 7.32 14.72 0.83
C VAL A 279 7.79 16.07 0.29
N ARG A 280 8.94 16.58 0.74
CA ARG A 280 9.51 17.82 0.20
C ARG A 280 9.81 17.71 -1.30
N GLU A 281 10.37 16.59 -1.76
CA GLU A 281 10.61 16.34 -3.19
C GLU A 281 9.30 16.21 -3.96
N LEU A 282 8.35 15.45 -3.42
CA LEU A 282 6.99 15.31 -3.98
C LEU A 282 6.32 16.67 -4.19
N LEU A 283 6.35 17.54 -3.19
CA LEU A 283 5.76 18.89 -3.25
C LEU A 283 6.49 19.82 -4.24
N GLY A 284 7.73 19.48 -4.63
CA GLY A 284 8.45 20.17 -5.69
C GLY A 284 7.93 19.85 -7.10
N TRP A 285 7.12 18.80 -7.27
CA TRP A 285 6.65 18.35 -8.57
C TRP A 285 5.46 19.19 -9.05
N ARG A 286 5.68 19.94 -10.13
CA ARG A 286 4.73 20.95 -10.62
C ARG A 286 3.39 20.37 -11.07
N ASN A 287 3.37 19.12 -11.54
CA ASN A 287 2.17 18.41 -12.00
C ASN A 287 1.29 17.91 -10.85
N ILE A 288 1.79 17.87 -9.62
CA ILE A 288 1.02 17.51 -8.43
C ILE A 288 0.45 18.76 -7.76
N MET A 289 1.17 19.88 -7.84
CA MET A 289 0.84 21.17 -7.24
C MET A 289 0.07 22.11 -8.18
N THR A 290 -0.54 21.62 -9.26
CA THR A 290 -1.33 22.45 -10.17
C THR A 290 -2.61 22.96 -9.50
N ASN A 291 -2.72 24.29 -9.35
CA ASN A 291 -3.90 25.00 -8.81
C ASN A 291 -5.06 25.13 -9.82
N GLY A 292 -5.18 24.21 -10.78
CA GLY A 292 -6.26 24.23 -11.77
C GLY A 292 -7.58 23.75 -11.16
N PRO A 293 -8.75 24.22 -11.64
CA PRO A 293 -10.03 23.63 -11.28
C PRO A 293 -9.97 22.13 -11.60
N ARG A 294 -10.31 21.29 -10.63
CA ARG A 294 -10.46 19.86 -10.87
C ARG A 294 -11.67 19.67 -11.77
N TYR A 295 -11.51 18.95 -12.87
CA TYR A 295 -12.66 18.35 -13.53
C TYR A 295 -13.26 17.33 -12.55
N ASP A 296 -14.59 17.35 -12.45
CA ASP A 296 -15.36 16.86 -11.33
C ASP A 296 -14.99 15.41 -10.96
N LEU A 297 -14.51 15.22 -9.73
CA LEU A 297 -14.17 13.90 -9.17
C LEU A 297 -15.45 13.04 -8.99
N HIS A 298 -16.61 13.68 -9.03
CA HIS A 298 -17.92 13.10 -8.75
C HIS A 298 -18.72 12.76 -10.03
N ASP A 299 -18.10 12.84 -11.21
CA ASP A 299 -18.70 12.29 -12.43
C ASP A 299 -18.88 10.77 -12.32
N ASP A 300 -19.95 10.23 -12.88
CA ASP A 300 -20.27 8.80 -12.84
C ASP A 300 -19.09 7.95 -13.38
N LEU A 301 -18.55 7.05 -12.55
CA LEU A 301 -17.53 6.08 -12.96
C LEU A 301 -18.05 5.26 -14.16
N ARG A 302 -17.23 5.14 -15.22
CA ARG A 302 -17.62 4.34 -16.39
C ARG A 302 -17.87 2.88 -15.99
N PRO A 303 -18.86 2.20 -16.60
CA PRO A 303 -19.19 0.82 -16.27
C PRO A 303 -17.99 -0.12 -16.43
N ARG A 304 -17.82 -0.98 -15.42
CA ARG A 304 -16.76 -2.00 -15.28
C ARG A 304 -16.79 -3.00 -16.45
N ILE A 305 -15.62 -3.50 -16.86
CA ILE A 305 -15.55 -4.68 -17.74
C ILE A 305 -16.30 -5.84 -17.04
N PRO A 306 -17.17 -6.58 -17.76
CA PRO A 306 -17.99 -7.65 -17.20
C PRO A 306 -17.19 -8.81 -16.58
#